data_AF-A0A8T3M7P1-F1
#
_entry.id   AF-A0A8T3M7P1-F1
#
_cell.length_a   1.000
_cell.length_b   1.000
_cell.length_c   1.000
_cell.angle_alpha   90.00
_cell.angle_beta   90.00
_cell.angle_gamma   90.00
#
_symmetry.space_group_name_H-M   'P 1'
#
loop_
_entity.id
_entity.type
_entity.pdbx_description
1 polymer ?
#
loop_
_entity_poly.entity_id
_entity_poly.type
_entity_poly.pdbx_seq_one_letter_code
_entity_poly.pdbx_strand_id
1 'polypeptide(L)'
;MIIREGATAHEAFVVPVVDGPPPTQEALDFVRFCYRRSGVIWPELYDEMCATAARGAYRGLDYEALATFGISFALTEMPRLAAMAHKIVAEERATRAPVIRVALAG
;
A
#
# COMPACT_ATOMS: atom_id res chain seq x y z
N MET A 1 18.65 13.82 -34.25
CA MET A 1 17.57 14.32 -33.37
C MET A 1 16.79 13.09 -32.93
N ILE A 2 16.99 12.65 -31.69
CA ILE A 2 16.51 11.33 -31.20
C ILE A 2 15.14 11.57 -30.57
N ILE A 3 14.09 10.97 -31.13
CA ILE A 3 12.75 10.95 -30.54
C ILE A 3 12.77 9.91 -29.41
N ARG A 4 12.46 10.32 -28.17
CA ARG A 4 12.21 9.40 -27.05
C ARG A 4 10.70 9.21 -26.93
N GLU A 5 10.21 8.10 -27.46
CA GLU A 5 8.85 7.61 -27.22
C GLU A 5 8.80 6.75 -25.95
N GLY A 6 7.69 6.85 -25.23
CA GLY A 6 7.16 5.74 -24.43
C GLY A 6 7.49 5.73 -22.93
N ALA A 7 7.12 6.77 -22.19
CA ALA A 7 6.73 6.57 -20.79
C ALA A 7 5.20 6.66 -20.75
N THR A 8 4.52 5.51 -20.81
CA THR A 8 3.11 5.41 -20.44
C THR A 8 2.99 5.88 -19.00
N ALA A 9 2.55 7.13 -18.83
CA ALA A 9 2.11 7.64 -17.55
C ALA A 9 0.95 6.75 -17.12
N HIS A 10 1.23 5.75 -16.27
CA HIS A 10 0.23 5.20 -15.37
C HIS A 10 -0.46 6.40 -14.75
N GLU A 11 -1.72 6.60 -15.11
CA GLU A 11 -2.58 7.68 -14.68
C GLU A 11 -2.29 8.01 -13.22
N ALA A 12 -1.85 9.25 -12.98
CA ALA A 12 -1.79 9.80 -11.65
C ALA A 12 -3.24 9.87 -11.15
N PHE A 13 -3.71 8.77 -10.55
CA PHE A 13 -4.99 8.72 -9.89
C PHE A 13 -4.91 9.72 -8.73
N VAL A 14 -5.49 10.90 -8.95
CA VAL A 14 -5.75 11.88 -7.90
C VAL A 14 -6.66 11.17 -6.91
N VAL A 15 -6.07 10.65 -5.83
CA VAL A 15 -6.82 10.08 -4.71
C VAL A 15 -7.54 11.25 -4.05
N PRO A 16 -8.87 11.36 -4.14
CA PRO A 16 -9.60 12.33 -3.35
C PRO A 16 -9.31 12.07 -1.87
N VAL A 17 -9.25 13.13 -1.06
CA VAL A 17 -9.23 13.00 0.40
C VAL A 17 -10.49 12.25 0.80
N VAL A 18 -10.31 10.99 1.16
CA VAL A 18 -11.36 10.07 1.58
C VAL A 18 -11.78 10.39 3.00
N ASP A 19 -13.03 10.82 3.15
CA ASP A 19 -13.62 11.19 4.44
C ASP A 19 -13.66 9.97 5.38
N GLY A 20 -13.42 10.19 6.68
CA GLY A 20 -13.37 9.16 7.71
C GLY A 20 -12.18 9.31 8.68
N PRO A 21 -12.24 8.68 9.88
CA PRO A 21 -11.19 8.79 10.88
C PRO A 21 -9.86 8.25 10.35
N PRO A 22 -8.71 8.90 10.61
CA PRO A 22 -7.42 8.46 10.07
C PRO A 22 -7.17 6.98 10.42
N PRO A 23 -6.54 6.20 9.51
CA PRO A 23 -6.24 4.80 9.78
C PRO A 23 -5.36 4.68 11.02
N THR A 24 -5.65 3.68 11.85
CA THR A 24 -4.84 3.40 13.04
C THR A 24 -3.46 2.88 12.62
N GLN A 25 -2.51 2.89 13.56
CA GLN A 25 -1.20 2.29 13.32
C GLN A 25 -1.31 0.80 12.98
N GLU A 26 -2.24 0.08 13.63
CA GLU A 26 -2.53 -1.32 13.36
C GLU A 26 -2.97 -1.56 11.91
N ALA A 27 -3.81 -0.69 11.36
CA ALA A 27 -4.22 -0.76 9.96
C ALA A 27 -3.04 -0.58 9.01
N LEU A 28 -2.19 0.43 9.26
CA LEU A 28 -0.99 0.67 8.46
C LEU A 28 -0.03 -0.54 8.52
N ASP A 29 0.16 -1.11 9.71
CA ASP A 29 1.05 -2.25 9.92
C ASP A 29 0.53 -3.52 9.25
N PHE A 30 -0.79 -3.73 9.22
CA PHE A 30 -1.41 -4.83 8.48
C PHE A 30 -1.13 -4.74 6.98
N VAL A 31 -1.34 -3.56 6.37
CA VAL A 31 -1.09 -3.36 4.94
C VAL A 31 0.39 -3.53 4.62
N ARG A 32 1.28 -2.98 5.47
CA ARG A 32 2.73 -3.19 5.37
C ARG A 32 3.12 -4.66 5.46
N PHE A 33 2.51 -5.42 6.38
CA PHE A 33 2.73 -6.86 6.51
C PHE A 33 2.39 -7.60 5.21
N CYS A 34 1.21 -7.32 4.65
CA CYS A 34 0.77 -7.93 3.39
C CYS A 34 1.73 -7.60 2.24
N TYR A 35 2.12 -6.32 2.11
CA TYR A 35 3.05 -5.88 1.07
C TYR A 35 4.43 -6.52 1.21
N ARG A 36 4.98 -6.60 2.44
CA ARG A 36 6.32 -7.18 2.65
C ARG A 36 6.36 -8.67 2.33
N ARG A 37 5.26 -9.40 2.55
CA ARG A 37 5.17 -10.85 2.29
C ARG A 37 5.10 -11.17 0.80
N SER A 38 4.28 -10.44 0.05
CA SER A 38 3.98 -10.73 -1.36
C SER A 38 4.84 -9.92 -2.33
N GLY A 39 5.21 -8.70 -1.97
CA GLY A 39 5.89 -7.74 -2.85
C GLY A 39 5.03 -7.19 -3.98
N VAL A 40 3.76 -7.58 -4.06
CA VAL A 40 2.83 -7.15 -5.12
C VAL A 40 2.28 -5.76 -4.82
N ILE A 41 1.85 -5.05 -5.86
CA ILE A 41 1.23 -3.73 -5.73
C ILE A 41 -0.28 -3.85 -5.88
N TRP A 42 -0.98 -2.72 -5.79
CA TRP A 42 -2.39 -2.65 -6.13
C TRP A 42 -2.61 -2.97 -7.63
N PRO A 43 -3.65 -3.71 -8.03
CA PRO A 43 -4.74 -4.24 -7.20
C PRO A 43 -4.46 -5.58 -6.51
N GLU A 44 -3.44 -6.34 -6.87
CA GLU A 44 -3.17 -7.68 -6.33
C GLU A 44 -2.94 -7.67 -4.80
N LEU A 45 -2.44 -6.56 -4.26
CA LEU A 45 -2.30 -6.36 -2.82
C LEU A 45 -3.66 -6.37 -2.10
N TYR A 46 -4.75 -5.98 -2.77
CA TYR A 46 -6.11 -6.11 -2.24
C TYR A 46 -6.48 -7.56 -1.97
N ASP A 47 -6.23 -8.43 -2.96
CA ASP A 47 -6.54 -9.86 -2.85
C ASP A 47 -5.69 -10.52 -1.75
N GLU A 48 -4.42 -10.13 -1.64
CA GLU A 48 -3.52 -10.59 -0.59
C GLU A 48 -3.99 -10.16 0.81
N MET A 49 -4.52 -8.94 0.96
CA MET A 49 -5.12 -8.48 2.22
C MET A 49 -6.38 -9.28 2.57
N CYS A 50 -7.27 -9.54 1.59
CA CYS A 50 -8.44 -10.40 1.78
C CYS A 50 -8.03 -11.82 2.20
N ALA A 51 -7.10 -12.45 1.48
CA ALA A 51 -6.62 -13.80 1.79
C ALA A 51 -5.96 -13.87 3.18
N THR A 52 -5.24 -12.82 3.59
CA THR A 52 -4.61 -12.73 4.91
C THR A 52 -5.66 -12.61 6.02
N ALA A 53 -6.67 -11.76 5.84
CA ALA A 53 -7.79 -11.61 6.78
C ALA A 53 -8.61 -12.91 6.90
N ALA A 54 -8.93 -13.56 5.78
CA ALA A 54 -9.68 -14.81 5.76
C ALA A 54 -8.98 -15.95 6.52
N ARG A 55 -7.64 -15.92 6.57
CA ARG A 55 -6.81 -16.93 7.25
C ARG A 55 -6.42 -16.53 8.67
N GLY A 56 -6.76 -15.32 9.12
CA GLY A 56 -6.25 -14.77 10.40
C GLY A 56 -4.72 -14.68 10.43
N ALA A 57 -4.06 -14.57 9.28
CA ALA A 57 -2.61 -14.74 9.17
C ALA A 57 -1.81 -13.56 9.74
N TYR A 58 -2.46 -12.43 10.02
CA TYR A 58 -1.88 -11.30 10.73
C TYR A 58 -2.45 -11.23 12.15
N ARG A 59 -1.70 -11.74 13.13
CA ARG A 59 -2.04 -11.72 14.57
C ARG A 59 -3.41 -12.36 14.91
N GLY A 60 -3.94 -13.24 14.07
CA GLY A 60 -5.27 -13.82 14.27
C GLY A 60 -6.43 -12.88 13.90
N LEU A 61 -6.15 -11.70 13.31
CA LEU A 61 -7.18 -10.73 12.95
C LEU A 61 -7.92 -11.17 11.68
N ASP A 62 -9.25 -11.20 11.78
CA ASP A 62 -10.17 -11.43 10.67
C ASP A 62 -10.72 -10.10 10.11
N TYR A 63 -11.68 -10.19 9.19
CA TYR A 63 -12.32 -9.03 8.56
C TYR A 63 -12.98 -8.08 9.57
N GLU A 64 -13.67 -8.62 10.57
CA GLU A 64 -14.40 -7.82 11.55
C GLU A 64 -13.43 -7.09 12.48
N ALA A 65 -12.40 -7.80 12.97
CA ALA A 65 -11.37 -7.21 13.79
C ALA A 65 -10.60 -6.11 13.04
N LEU A 66 -10.28 -6.33 11.76
CA LEU A 66 -9.60 -5.35 10.91
C LEU A 66 -10.46 -4.10 10.66
N ALA A 67 -11.78 -4.25 10.55
CA ALA A 67 -12.70 -3.12 10.40
C ALA A 67 -12.65 -2.16 11.60
N THR A 68 -12.44 -2.68 12.82
CA THR A 68 -12.28 -1.84 14.03
C THR A 68 -11.05 -0.93 13.97
N PHE A 69 -10.03 -1.33 13.20
CA PHE A 69 -8.80 -0.56 12.97
C PHE A 69 -8.91 0.37 11.75
N GLY A 70 -10.03 0.35 11.03
CA GLY A 70 -10.25 1.17 9.84
C GLY A 70 -9.85 0.50 8.53
N ILE A 71 -9.67 -0.83 8.51
CA ILE A 71 -9.51 -1.61 7.28
C ILE A 71 -10.88 -2.21 6.92
N SER A 72 -11.53 -1.66 5.92
CA SER A 72 -12.75 -2.21 5.35
C SER A 72 -12.51 -2.69 3.92
N PHE A 73 -13.02 -3.88 3.63
CA PHE A 73 -12.95 -4.49 2.30
C PHE A 73 -14.22 -4.24 1.47
N ALA A 74 -15.16 -3.43 2.00
CA ALA A 74 -16.35 -3.02 1.25
C ALA A 74 -15.96 -2.25 -0.01
N LEU A 75 -16.69 -2.46 -1.11
CA LEU A 75 -16.44 -1.79 -2.39
C LEU A 75 -16.45 -0.26 -2.26
N THR A 76 -17.28 0.29 -1.37
CA THR A 76 -17.34 1.73 -1.08
C THR A 76 -16.06 2.27 -0.44
N GLU A 77 -15.34 1.44 0.32
CA GLU A 77 -14.09 1.79 1.00
C GLU A 77 -12.84 1.46 0.16
N MET A 78 -13.00 0.77 -0.99
CA MET A 78 -11.88 0.41 -1.86
C MET A 78 -11.00 1.61 -2.29
N PRO A 79 -11.55 2.78 -2.68
CA PRO A 79 -10.71 3.93 -3.04
C PRO A 79 -9.82 4.39 -1.89
N ARG A 80 -10.34 4.33 -0.66
CA ARG A 80 -9.63 4.69 0.55
C ARG A 80 -8.54 3.68 0.90
N LEU A 81 -8.85 2.40 0.78
CA LEU A 81 -7.88 1.33 0.99
C LEU A 81 -6.77 1.37 -0.07
N ALA A 82 -7.10 1.65 -1.33
CA ALA A 82 -6.14 1.83 -2.41
C ALA A 82 -5.19 3.00 -2.14
N ALA A 83 -5.72 4.15 -1.69
CA ALA A 83 -4.93 5.32 -1.32
C ALA A 83 -3.90 5.00 -0.23
N MET A 84 -4.34 4.29 0.80
CA MET A 84 -3.49 3.85 1.90
C MET A 84 -2.40 2.88 1.42
N ALA A 85 -2.78 1.90 0.61
CA ALA A 85 -1.86 0.93 0.03
C ALA A 85 -0.78 1.61 -0.83
N HIS A 86 -1.15 2.52 -1.73
CA HIS A 86 -0.21 3.28 -2.55
C HIS A 86 0.80 4.07 -1.70
N LYS A 87 0.31 4.78 -0.67
CA LYS A 87 1.17 5.52 0.25
C LYS A 87 2.18 4.61 0.94
N ILE A 88 1.70 3.49 1.49
CA ILE A 88 2.55 2.53 2.21
C ILE A 88 3.59 1.88 1.29
N VAL A 89 3.19 1.49 0.08
CA VAL A 89 4.10 0.91 -0.91
C VAL A 89 5.21 1.91 -1.26
N ALA A 90 4.88 3.19 -1.45
CA ALA A 90 5.85 4.23 -1.72
C ALA A 90 6.83 4.42 -0.54
N GLU A 91 6.32 4.46 0.70
CA GLU A 91 7.14 4.53 1.91
C GLU A 91 8.10 3.33 2.03
N GLU A 92 7.59 2.10 1.91
CA GLU A 92 8.40 0.88 2.03
C GLU A 92 9.47 0.78 0.93
N ARG A 93 9.18 1.26 -0.27
CA ARG A 93 10.17 1.33 -1.36
C ARG A 93 11.26 2.36 -1.08
N ALA A 94 10.89 3.53 -0.55
CA ALA A 94 11.86 4.56 -0.17
C ALA A 94 12.78 4.07 0.95
N THR A 95 12.26 3.33 1.94
CA THR A 95 13.07 2.73 3.00
C THR A 95 14.01 1.63 2.49
N ARG A 96 13.62 0.91 1.43
CA ARG A 96 14.44 -0.16 0.82
C ARG A 96 15.43 0.34 -0.24
N ALA A 97 15.37 1.60 -0.65
CA ALA A 97 16.28 2.13 -1.65
C ALA A 97 17.72 2.14 -1.10
N PRO A 98 18.72 1.64 -1.86
CA PRO A 98 20.10 1.68 -1.42
C PRO A 98 20.55 3.14 -1.27
N VAL A 99 21.06 3.50 -0.08
CA VAL A 99 21.67 4.81 0.15
C VAL A 99 23.00 4.85 -0.60
N ILE A 100 22.99 5.35 -1.82
CA ILE A 100 24.23 5.58 -2.59
C ILE A 100 24.97 6.75 -1.93
N ARG A 101 26.03 6.44 -1.17
CA ARG A 101 26.99 7.45 -0.73
C ARG A 101 27.88 7.80 -1.92
N VAL A 102 27.70 8.99 -2.48
CA VAL A 102 28.69 9.59 -3.37
C VAL A 102 29.89 9.99 -2.51
N ALA A 103 31.02 9.33 -2.72
CA ALA A 103 32.29 9.79 -2.18
C ALA A 103 32.67 11.09 -2.89
N LEU A 104 32.80 12.18 -2.15
CA LEU A 104 33.43 13.40 -2.63
C LEU A 104 34.92 13.08 -2.82
N ALA A 105 35.35 12.92 -4.06
CA ALA A 105 36.77 12.87 -4.40
C ALA A 105 37.37 14.25 -4.08
N GLY A 106 38.38 14.26 -3.21
CA GLY A 106 39.17 15.44 -2.85
C GLY A 106 40.19 15.83 -3.90
#